data_AF-A0A3B9IN43-F1
#
_entry.id   AF-A0A3B9IN43-F1
#
_cell.length_a   1.000
_cell.length_b   1.000
_cell.length_c   1.000
_cell.angle_alpha   90.00
_cell.angle_beta   90.00
_cell.angle_gamma   90.00
#
_symmetry.space_group_name_H-M   'P 1'
#
loop_
_entity.id
_entity.type
_entity.pdbx_description
1 polymer ?
#
loop_
_entity_poly.entity_id
_entity_poly.type
_entity_poly.pdbx_seq_one_letter_code
_entity_poly.pdbx_strand_id
1 'polypeptide(L)'
;DHAIEEILTMPFLPLRHRERAFLALAVYARYAGNITGLHARPARDLLDQPAQARARLIGLALRLGDTFSGCAPALLDRGELELTPQALTLRARPGGRDLMGEVVERRLEAVAKVMRRRWRMTAEGA
;
A
#
# COMPACT_ATOMS: atom_id res chain seq x y z
N ASP A 1 -8.37 11.89 -5.25
CA ASP A 1 -9.57 11.77 -6.11
C ASP A 1 -9.24 11.78 -7.59
N HIS A 2 -8.43 12.73 -8.10
CA HIS A 2 -8.08 12.77 -9.52
C HIS A 2 -7.53 11.43 -10.11
N ALA A 3 -6.54 10.80 -9.48
CA ALA A 3 -5.92 9.58 -10.01
C ALA A 3 -6.88 8.39 -10.18
N ILE A 4 -7.93 8.27 -9.35
CA ILE A 4 -8.91 7.18 -9.53
C ILE A 4 -9.81 7.44 -10.74
N GLU A 5 -10.20 8.70 -10.96
CA GLU A 5 -11.02 9.10 -12.10
C GLU A 5 -10.28 8.91 -13.42
N GLU A 6 -9.00 9.30 -13.46
CA GLU A 6 -8.13 9.03 -14.60
C GLU A 6 -8.08 7.54 -14.92
N ILE A 7 -7.81 6.67 -13.93
CA ILE A 7 -7.66 5.23 -14.19
C ILE A 7 -8.97 4.61 -14.69
N LEU A 8 -10.12 5.06 -14.17
CA LEU A 8 -11.42 4.53 -14.56
C LEU A 8 -11.83 4.94 -15.98
N THR A 9 -11.33 6.08 -16.48
CA THR A 9 -11.75 6.67 -17.75
C THR A 9 -10.72 6.51 -18.87
N MET A 10 -9.45 6.27 -18.53
CA MET A 10 -8.37 6.14 -19.50
C MET A 10 -8.54 4.88 -20.38
N PRO A 11 -8.28 4.96 -21.70
CA PRO A 11 -8.47 3.86 -22.65
C PRO A 11 -7.32 2.84 -22.55
N PHE A 12 -7.24 2.13 -21.43
CA PHE A 12 -6.29 1.02 -21.26
C PHE A 12 -6.70 -0.19 -22.10
N LEU A 13 -6.01 -0.46 -23.21
CA LEU A 13 -6.01 -1.77 -23.86
C LEU A 13 -4.92 -2.63 -23.20
N PRO A 14 -5.14 -3.90 -22.78
CA PRO A 14 -6.31 -4.78 -22.92
C PRO A 14 -7.06 -5.05 -21.58
N LEU A 15 -7.23 -4.06 -20.69
CA LEU A 15 -7.82 -4.30 -19.37
C LEU A 15 -9.35 -4.38 -19.40
N ARG A 16 -9.93 -5.37 -18.70
CA ARG A 16 -11.38 -5.48 -18.44
C ARG A 16 -11.82 -4.49 -17.37
N HIS A 17 -13.14 -4.23 -17.28
CA HIS A 17 -13.72 -3.32 -16.28
C HIS A 17 -13.30 -3.63 -14.84
N ARG A 18 -13.32 -4.92 -14.46
CA ARG A 18 -12.92 -5.36 -13.11
C ARG A 18 -11.44 -5.14 -12.83
N GLU A 19 -10.58 -5.27 -13.83
CA GLU A 19 -9.13 -5.06 -13.69
C GLU A 19 -8.82 -3.58 -13.55
N ARG A 20 -9.48 -2.73 -14.35
CA ARG A 20 -9.39 -1.28 -14.18
C ARG A 20 -9.91 -0.83 -12.82
N ALA A 21 -11.05 -1.36 -12.37
CA ALA A 21 -11.59 -1.09 -11.04
C ALA A 21 -10.61 -1.51 -9.92
N PHE A 22 -9.95 -2.66 -10.07
CA PHE A 22 -8.93 -3.12 -9.12
C PHE A 22 -7.75 -2.15 -9.02
N LEU A 23 -7.19 -1.73 -10.16
CA LEU A 23 -6.09 -0.76 -10.21
C LEU A 23 -6.50 0.60 -9.64
N ALA A 24 -7.65 1.10 -10.06
CA ALA A 24 -8.25 2.34 -9.59
C ALA A 24 -8.39 2.34 -8.06
N LEU A 25 -8.92 1.25 -7.49
CA LEU A 25 -9.12 1.11 -6.05
C LEU A 25 -7.80 0.98 -5.28
N ALA A 26 -6.81 0.27 -5.84
CA ALA A 26 -5.48 0.15 -5.23
C ALA A 26 -4.77 1.51 -5.20
N VAL A 27 -4.81 2.27 -6.30
CA VAL A 27 -4.23 3.62 -6.37
C VAL A 27 -4.98 4.61 -5.49
N TYR A 28 -6.31 4.50 -5.41
CA TYR A 28 -7.09 5.27 -4.43
C TYR A 28 -6.62 4.98 -3.00
N ALA A 29 -6.48 3.71 -2.62
CA ALA A 29 -6.01 3.31 -1.30
C ALA A 29 -4.59 3.79 -1.01
N ARG A 30 -3.71 3.88 -2.04
CA ARG A 30 -2.36 4.45 -1.90
C ARG A 30 -2.40 5.90 -1.44
N TYR A 31 -3.25 6.73 -2.03
CA TYR A 31 -3.36 8.14 -1.64
C TYR A 31 -4.24 8.35 -0.39
N ALA A 32 -5.43 7.78 -0.37
CA ALA A 32 -6.44 8.02 0.67
C ALA A 32 -6.20 7.21 1.94
N GLY A 33 -5.54 6.05 1.87
CA GLY A 33 -5.31 5.16 3.02
C GLY A 33 -6.53 4.33 3.43
N ASN A 34 -7.59 4.38 2.64
CA ASN A 34 -8.81 3.59 2.81
C ASN A 34 -9.48 3.39 1.44
N ILE A 35 -10.62 2.70 1.42
CA ILE A 35 -11.44 2.48 0.21
C ILE A 35 -12.90 2.91 0.43
N THR A 36 -13.16 3.71 1.47
CA THR A 36 -14.51 4.02 1.94
C THR A 36 -15.08 5.30 1.35
N GLY A 37 -14.24 6.19 0.80
CA GLY A 37 -14.67 7.47 0.24
C GLY A 37 -15.55 7.35 -1.01
N LEU A 38 -16.26 8.44 -1.32
CA LEU A 38 -17.27 8.48 -2.39
C LEU A 38 -16.68 8.19 -3.78
N HIS A 39 -15.51 8.76 -4.10
CA HIS A 39 -14.82 8.53 -5.38
C HIS A 39 -14.35 7.07 -5.57
N ALA A 40 -14.18 6.31 -4.49
CA ALA A 40 -13.82 4.88 -4.56
C ALA A 40 -15.02 3.97 -4.84
N ARG A 41 -16.24 4.45 -4.62
CA ARG A 41 -17.46 3.64 -4.69
C ARG A 41 -17.65 2.95 -6.04
N PRO A 42 -17.53 3.61 -7.21
CA PRO A 42 -17.75 2.95 -8.49
C PRO A 42 -16.79 1.77 -8.72
N ALA A 43 -15.51 1.94 -8.36
CA ALA A 43 -14.52 0.87 -8.44
C ALA A 43 -14.79 -0.24 -7.42
N ARG A 44 -15.16 0.13 -6.20
CA ARG A 44 -15.45 -0.80 -5.10
C ARG A 44 -16.65 -1.69 -5.41
N ASP A 45 -17.75 -1.11 -5.89
CA ASP A 45 -19.02 -1.82 -6.14
C ASP A 45 -18.90 -2.82 -7.32
N LEU A 46 -17.90 -2.66 -8.20
CA LEU A 46 -17.59 -3.61 -9.29
C LEU A 46 -16.75 -4.82 -8.86
N LEU A 47 -16.21 -4.81 -7.64
CA LEU A 47 -15.29 -5.84 -7.12
C LEU A 47 -15.96 -6.63 -6.00
N ASP A 48 -15.63 -7.92 -5.93
CA ASP A 48 -15.98 -8.73 -4.75
C ASP A 48 -15.11 -8.36 -3.54
N GLN A 49 -15.55 -8.79 -2.35
CA GLN A 49 -14.85 -8.48 -1.09
C GLN A 49 -13.37 -8.92 -1.08
N PRO A 50 -13.01 -10.12 -1.58
CA PRO A 50 -11.60 -10.52 -1.71
C PRO A 50 -10.78 -9.55 -2.58
N ALA A 51 -11.29 -9.15 -3.74
CA ALA A 51 -10.61 -8.20 -4.63
C ALA A 51 -10.49 -6.81 -4.00
N GLN A 52 -11.53 -6.32 -3.30
CA GLN A 52 -11.47 -5.06 -2.56
C GLN A 52 -10.40 -5.09 -1.45
N ALA A 53 -10.36 -6.17 -0.66
CA ALA A 53 -9.37 -6.34 0.39
C ALA A 53 -7.95 -6.39 -0.17
N ARG A 54 -7.75 -7.08 -1.30
CA ARG A 54 -6.46 -7.19 -1.97
C ARG A 54 -6.01 -5.85 -2.57
N ALA A 55 -6.90 -5.13 -3.25
CA ALA A 55 -6.60 -3.80 -3.79
C ALA A 55 -6.21 -2.82 -2.66
N ARG A 56 -6.96 -2.83 -1.55
CA ARG A 56 -6.63 -2.04 -0.36
C ARG A 56 -5.27 -2.40 0.21
N LEU A 57 -4.95 -3.69 0.34
CA LEU A 57 -3.66 -4.15 0.85
C LEU A 57 -2.51 -3.63 -0.02
N ILE A 58 -2.61 -3.77 -1.33
CA ILE A 58 -1.60 -3.29 -2.29
C ILE A 58 -1.44 -1.78 -2.18
N GLY A 59 -2.53 -1.01 -2.17
CA GLY A 59 -2.46 0.44 -2.05
C GLY A 59 -1.77 0.90 -0.76
N LEU A 60 -2.09 0.28 0.38
CA LEU A 60 -1.44 0.59 1.64
C LEU A 60 0.04 0.19 1.67
N ALA A 61 0.41 -0.92 1.03
CA ALA A 61 1.80 -1.35 0.90
C ALA A 61 2.61 -0.39 0.03
N LEU A 62 2.05 0.08 -1.10
CA LEU A 62 2.65 1.12 -1.92
C LEU A 62 2.84 2.41 -1.13
N ARG A 63 1.82 2.82 -0.36
CA ARG A 63 1.90 4.01 0.50
C ARG A 63 3.00 3.89 1.55
N LEU A 64 3.18 2.71 2.14
CA LEU A 64 4.28 2.43 3.07
C LEU A 64 5.63 2.58 2.35
N GLY A 65 5.81 1.96 1.18
CA GLY A 65 7.03 2.07 0.38
C GLY A 65 7.35 3.51 -0.04
N ASP A 66 6.35 4.27 -0.48
CA ASP A 66 6.47 5.69 -0.83
C ASP A 66 6.91 6.53 0.38
N THR A 67 6.30 6.27 1.55
CA THR A 67 6.62 7.00 2.79
C THR A 67 8.02 6.66 3.29
N PHE A 68 8.41 5.39 3.22
CA PHE A 68 9.73 4.93 3.68
C PHE A 68 10.85 5.43 2.78
N SER A 69 10.68 5.36 1.46
CA SER A 69 11.73 5.66 0.49
C SER A 69 11.70 7.10 -0.04
N GLY A 70 10.66 7.87 0.24
CA GLY A 70 10.45 9.18 -0.40
C GLY A 70 10.33 9.07 -1.92
N CYS A 71 9.84 7.94 -2.43
CA CYS A 71 9.82 7.57 -3.85
C CYS A 71 11.22 7.48 -4.51
N ALA A 72 12.30 7.35 -3.73
CA ALA A 72 13.64 7.15 -4.25
C ALA A 72 14.01 5.65 -4.24
N PRO A 73 14.22 5.01 -5.42
CA PRO A 73 14.53 3.59 -5.49
C PRO A 73 15.72 3.16 -4.62
N ALA A 74 16.80 3.95 -4.60
CA ALA A 74 17.99 3.68 -3.80
C ALA A 74 17.75 3.71 -2.27
N LEU A 75 16.68 4.38 -1.80
CA LEU A 75 16.27 4.36 -0.40
C LEU A 75 15.34 3.18 -0.10
N LEU A 76 14.53 2.75 -1.08
CA LEU A 76 13.65 1.59 -0.94
C LEU A 76 14.45 0.31 -0.67
N ASP A 77 15.62 0.15 -1.33
CA ASP A 77 16.54 -0.97 -1.13
C ASP A 77 17.09 -1.07 0.31
N ARG A 78 16.92 -0.01 1.11
CA ARG A 78 17.32 0.01 2.53
C ARG A 78 16.25 -0.53 3.47
N GLY A 79 15.12 -0.99 2.94
CA GLY A 79 14.00 -1.57 3.69
C GLY A 79 13.71 -3.00 3.23
N GLU A 80 13.32 -3.84 4.17
CA GLU A 80 12.88 -5.20 3.90
C GLU A 80 11.62 -5.51 4.69
N LEU A 81 10.62 -6.11 4.03
CA LEU A 81 9.41 -6.60 4.68
C LEU A 81 9.47 -8.10 4.85
N GLU A 82 9.41 -8.54 6.11
CA GLU A 82 9.30 -9.95 6.47
C GLU A 82 7.87 -10.23 6.97
N LEU A 83 7.19 -11.16 6.30
CA LEU A 83 5.86 -11.61 6.71
C LEU A 83 5.95 -12.99 7.37
N THR A 84 5.53 -13.07 8.63
CA THR A 84 5.37 -14.31 9.38
C THR A 84 3.89 -14.57 9.67
N PRO A 85 3.50 -15.77 10.13
CA PRO A 85 2.15 -16.02 10.62
C PRO A 85 1.69 -15.08 11.75
N GLN A 86 2.63 -14.52 12.52
CA GLN A 86 2.36 -13.71 13.70
C GLN A 86 2.48 -12.20 13.44
N ALA A 87 3.46 -11.79 12.63
CA ALA A 87 3.81 -10.38 12.46
C ALA A 87 4.28 -10.02 11.04
N LEU A 88 4.05 -8.76 10.67
CA LEU A 88 4.71 -8.07 9.57
C LEU A 88 5.83 -7.20 10.15
N THR A 89 7.08 -7.51 9.82
CA THR A 89 8.25 -6.78 10.30
C THR A 89 8.82 -5.93 9.17
N LEU A 90 9.04 -4.65 9.43
CA LEU A 90 9.85 -3.79 8.56
C LEU A 90 11.26 -3.69 9.13
N ARG A 91 12.24 -4.18 8.39
CA ARG A 91 13.66 -4.14 8.73
C ARG A 91 14.37 -3.03 7.96
N ALA A 92 15.05 -2.14 8.67
CA ALA A 92 16.05 -1.24 8.11
C ALA A 92 17.34 -2.02 7.89
N ARG A 93 17.77 -2.10 6.63
CA ARG A 93 19.11 -2.51 6.22
C ARG A 93 20.12 -1.40 6.55
N PRO A 94 21.44 -1.64 6.45
CA PRO A 94 22.45 -0.62 6.73
C PRO A 94 22.17 0.71 5.99
N GLY A 95 22.21 1.82 6.74
CA GLY A 95 21.88 3.16 6.23
C GLY A 95 20.38 3.46 6.08
N GLY A 96 19.48 2.54 6.48
CA GLY A 96 18.03 2.71 6.44
C GLY A 96 17.39 3.16 7.76
N ARG A 97 18.17 3.25 8.85
CA ARG A 97 17.65 3.60 10.19
C ARG A 97 16.96 4.96 10.23
N ASP A 98 17.52 5.96 9.56
CA ASP A 98 16.97 7.32 9.56
C ASP A 98 15.66 7.45 8.76
N LEU A 99 15.34 6.45 7.94
CA LEU A 99 14.07 6.35 7.23
C LEU A 99 12.95 5.80 8.13
N MET A 100 13.29 5.28 9.32
CA MET A 100 12.33 4.75 10.28
C MET A 100 11.84 5.88 11.19
N GLY A 101 10.55 6.23 11.06
CA GLY A 101 9.91 7.22 11.93
C GLY A 101 8.43 6.93 12.15
N GLU A 102 7.78 7.74 12.98
CA GLU A 102 6.37 7.56 13.39
C GLU A 102 5.41 7.46 12.21
N VAL A 103 5.66 8.19 11.12
CA VAL A 103 4.79 8.15 9.94
C VAL A 103 4.90 6.78 9.25
N VAL A 104 6.11 6.23 9.14
CA VAL A 104 6.36 4.88 8.59
C VAL A 104 5.72 3.82 9.47
N GLU A 105 5.85 3.94 10.79
CA GLU A 105 5.21 3.06 11.77
C GLU A 105 3.69 2.99 11.56
N ARG A 106 3.04 4.15 11.45
CA ARG A 106 1.59 4.23 11.19
C ARG A 106 1.20 3.63 9.84
N ARG A 107 2.06 3.69 8.82
CA ARG A 107 1.80 3.04 7.51
C ARG A 107 1.96 1.53 7.62
N LEU A 108 2.96 1.05 8.34
CA LEU A 108 3.17 -0.37 8.59
C LEU A 108 2.00 -0.98 9.36
N GLU A 109 1.55 -0.30 10.41
CA GLU A 109 0.37 -0.71 11.18
C GLU A 109 -0.86 -0.85 10.28
N ALA A 110 -1.09 0.11 9.38
CA ALA A 110 -2.23 0.06 8.46
C ALA A 110 -2.20 -1.18 7.54
N VAL A 111 -1.02 -1.55 7.03
CA VAL A 111 -0.82 -2.77 6.24
C VAL A 111 -1.08 -4.02 7.09
N ALA A 112 -0.45 -4.11 8.26
CA ALA A 112 -0.57 -5.25 9.16
C ALA A 112 -2.02 -5.48 9.65
N LYS A 113 -2.78 -4.40 9.87
CA LYS A 113 -4.21 -4.46 10.23
C LYS A 113 -5.05 -5.15 9.16
N VAL A 114 -4.79 -4.87 7.88
CA VAL A 114 -5.48 -5.56 6.77
C VAL A 114 -5.10 -7.03 6.72
N MET A 115 -3.83 -7.36 6.99
CA MET A 115 -3.34 -8.74 7.02
C MET A 115 -3.72 -9.50 8.30
N ARG A 116 -4.29 -8.82 9.30
CA ARG A 116 -4.56 -9.36 10.65
C ARG A 116 -3.29 -9.93 11.27
N ARG A 117 -2.24 -9.12 11.29
CA ARG A 117 -0.94 -9.44 11.88
C ARG A 117 -0.55 -8.36 12.87
N ARG A 118 0.32 -8.72 13.83
CA ARG A 118 1.07 -7.72 14.60
C ARG A 118 2.06 -7.03 13.66
N TRP A 119 2.55 -5.86 14.04
CA TRP A 119 3.61 -5.17 13.29
C TRP A 119 4.79 -4.91 14.20
N ARG A 120 6.00 -4.82 13.62
CA ARG A 120 7.23 -4.42 14.31
C ARG A 120 8.17 -3.70 13.35
N MET A 121 8.98 -2.81 13.88
CA MET A 121 10.10 -2.20 13.15
C MET A 121 11.41 -2.60 13.81
N THR A 122 12.40 -2.95 13.02
CA THR A 122 13.74 -3.31 13.49
C THR A 122 14.77 -2.62 12.62
N ALA A 123 15.91 -2.23 13.18
CA ALA A 123 17.04 -1.76 12.41
C ALA A 123 18.24 -2.66 12.71
N GLU A 124 18.97 -3.08 11.67
CA GLU A 124 20.27 -3.70 11.91
C GLU A 124 21.19 -2.72 12.64
N GLY A 125 22.01 -3.26 13.55
CA GLY A 125 23.07 -2.50 14.20
C GLY A 125 24.02 -1.94 13.15
N ALA A 126 24.46 -0.71 13.38
CA ALA A 126 25.55 -0.10 12.61
C ALA A 126 26.86 -0.84 12.83
#